data_AF-A0A0N9X269-F1
#
_entry.id   AF-A0A0N9X269-F1
#
_cell.length_a   1.000
_cell.length_b   1.000
_cell.length_c   1.000
_cell.angle_alpha   90.00
_cell.angle_beta   90.00
_cell.angle_gamma   90.00
#
_symmetry.space_group_name_H-M   'P 1'
#
loop_
_entity.id
_entity.type
_entity.pdbx_description
1 polymer ?
#
loop_
_entity_poly.entity_id
_entity_poly.type
_entity_poly.pdbx_seq_one_letter_code
_entity_poly.pdbx_strand_id
1 'polypeptide(L)'
;MKSCSRTLGANLANGIVIPAAWVSGLATIGLLWGVVRFWPDQFTVEGRQLFVASCSIFCLAIGYLIWRKRRAKALVASINLKEGLSLDDTQLLGYPSPLFFVFDLSNKKLAQCQSVTGDYQIRDFTWVTGWQFEWLRIDSRVSGGVMQVVDGAGMSVPVDELRRRFIKFSLVLTVADTSHPPFRFPMNRSAAEGWCTRCNVLFK
;
A
#
# COMPACT_ATOMS: atom_id res chain seq x y z
N MET A 1 -13.72 18.71 11.88
CA MET A 1 -12.40 19.06 11.25
C MET A 1 -11.20 18.24 11.74
N LYS A 2 -11.21 17.62 12.94
CA LYS A 2 -10.07 16.78 13.44
C LYS A 2 -9.86 15.43 12.73
N SER A 3 -10.89 14.85 12.09
CA SER A 3 -10.73 13.56 11.39
C SER A 3 -10.06 13.71 10.03
N CYS A 4 -10.37 14.77 9.27
CA CYS A 4 -9.84 14.97 7.93
C CYS A 4 -8.32 15.18 7.93
N SER A 5 -7.77 15.92 8.92
CA SER A 5 -6.33 16.10 9.08
C SER A 5 -5.59 14.82 9.50
N ARG A 6 -6.22 13.94 10.29
CA ARG A 6 -5.68 12.61 10.62
C ARG A 6 -5.64 11.70 9.39
N THR A 7 -6.67 11.74 8.55
CA THR A 7 -6.75 10.92 7.33
C THR A 7 -5.77 11.41 6.27
N LEU A 8 -5.62 12.72 6.08
CA LEU A 8 -4.60 13.32 5.22
C LEU A 8 -3.18 13.05 5.71
N GLY A 9 -2.93 13.20 7.02
CA GLY A 9 -1.64 12.86 7.63
C GLY A 9 -1.29 11.39 7.50
N ALA A 10 -2.28 10.48 7.63
CA ALA A 10 -2.07 9.04 7.44
C ALA A 10 -1.85 8.64 5.97
N ASN A 11 -2.48 9.33 5.01
CA ASN A 11 -2.26 9.10 3.58
C ASN A 11 -0.92 9.64 3.09
N LEU A 12 -0.50 10.81 3.57
CA LEU A 12 0.85 11.35 3.31
C LEU A 12 1.93 10.49 3.98
N ALA A 13 1.71 10.05 5.22
CA ALA A 13 2.58 9.11 5.88
C ALA A 13 2.67 7.78 5.12
N ASN A 14 1.57 7.24 4.59
CA ASN A 14 1.62 6.04 3.74
C ASN A 14 2.39 6.26 2.43
N GLY A 15 2.24 7.43 1.81
CA GLY A 15 2.94 7.79 0.58
C GLY A 15 4.45 8.01 0.77
N ILE A 16 4.89 8.39 1.97
CA ILE A 16 6.30 8.69 2.27
C ILE A 16 6.99 7.53 3.00
N VAL A 17 6.33 6.88 3.96
CA VAL A 17 6.91 5.82 4.79
C VAL A 17 7.20 4.56 3.97
N ILE A 18 6.36 4.23 2.99
CA ILE A 18 6.57 3.03 2.16
C ILE A 18 7.78 3.19 1.23
N PRO A 19 7.95 4.32 0.49
CA PRO A 19 9.18 4.57 -0.27
C PRO A 19 10.41 4.80 0.63
N ALA A 20 10.27 5.54 1.74
CA ALA A 20 11.40 5.81 2.64
C ALA A 20 11.91 4.55 3.32
N ALA A 21 11.05 3.61 3.69
CA ALA A 21 11.45 2.31 4.25
C ALA A 21 12.19 1.43 3.22
N TRP A 22 11.83 1.51 1.93
CA TRP A 22 12.54 0.82 0.86
C TRP A 22 13.93 1.42 0.62
N VAL A 23 14.04 2.74 0.54
CA VAL A 23 15.32 3.44 0.33
C VAL A 23 16.24 3.29 1.55
N SER A 24 15.70 3.42 2.77
CA SER A 24 16.44 3.21 4.02
C SER A 24 16.86 1.74 4.19
N GLY A 25 16.00 0.78 3.83
CA GLY A 25 16.36 -0.64 3.86
C GLY A 25 17.49 -0.99 2.88
N LEU A 26 17.44 -0.47 1.65
CA LEU A 26 18.51 -0.65 0.66
C LEU A 26 19.81 0.03 1.09
N ALA A 27 19.73 1.24 1.68
CA ALA A 27 20.90 1.93 2.23
C ALA A 27 21.52 1.16 3.41
N THR A 28 20.67 0.57 4.27
CA THR A 28 21.13 -0.20 5.44
C THR A 28 21.74 -1.54 5.02
N ILE A 29 21.21 -2.21 4.00
CA ILE A 29 21.81 -3.43 3.41
C ILE A 29 23.12 -3.09 2.70
N GLY A 30 23.17 -1.99 1.94
CA GLY A 30 24.40 -1.53 1.28
C GLY A 30 25.49 -1.14 2.28
N LEU A 31 25.14 -0.48 3.37
CA LEU A 31 26.06 -0.15 4.45
C LEU A 31 26.45 -1.38 5.28
N LEU A 32 25.53 -2.31 5.54
CA LEU A 32 25.85 -3.60 6.19
C LEU A 32 26.82 -4.42 5.32
N TRP A 33 26.60 -4.48 4.01
CA TRP A 33 27.55 -5.09 3.08
C TRP A 33 28.91 -4.37 3.13
N GLY A 34 28.91 -3.04 3.13
CA GLY A 34 30.11 -2.23 3.32
C GLY A 34 30.84 -2.56 4.61
N VAL A 35 30.13 -2.65 5.74
CA VAL A 35 30.69 -2.99 7.06
C VAL A 35 31.23 -4.43 7.11
N VAL A 36 30.49 -5.41 6.55
CA VAL A 36 30.92 -6.82 6.50
C VAL A 36 32.15 -7.01 5.59
N ARG A 37 32.29 -6.20 4.54
CA ARG A 37 33.43 -6.26 3.62
C ARG A 37 34.63 -5.41 4.04
N PHE A 38 34.44 -4.39 4.89
CA PHE A 38 35.46 -3.40 5.27
C PHE A 38 35.66 -3.22 6.79
N TRP A 39 35.34 -4.20 7.64
CA TRP A 39 35.62 -4.09 9.08
C TRP A 39 37.12 -4.27 9.40
N PRO A 40 37.73 -3.60 10.42
CA PRO A 40 37.32 -2.42 11.17
C PRO A 40 38.28 -1.22 11.07
N ASP A 41 39.19 -1.16 10.09
CA ASP A 41 40.25 -0.13 10.08
C ASP A 41 39.94 1.14 9.28
N GLN A 42 38.84 1.21 8.51
CA GLN A 42 38.61 2.30 7.54
C GLN A 42 37.31 3.10 7.69
N PHE A 43 36.47 2.82 8.69
CA PHE A 43 35.23 3.59 8.89
C PHE A 43 35.50 4.88 9.68
N THR A 44 35.40 6.03 8.99
CA THR A 44 35.37 7.36 9.61
C THR A 44 34.22 7.49 10.61
N VAL A 45 34.40 8.31 11.64
CA VAL A 45 33.41 8.55 12.72
C VAL A 45 32.04 8.94 12.13
N GLU A 46 32.04 9.73 11.05
CA GLU A 46 30.85 10.15 10.32
C GLU A 46 30.07 8.96 9.70
N GLY A 47 30.79 7.98 9.13
CA GLY A 47 30.17 6.78 8.55
C GLY A 47 29.49 5.90 9.60
N ARG A 48 30.07 5.82 10.82
CA ARG A 48 29.44 5.11 11.95
C ARG A 48 28.15 5.81 12.41
N GLN A 49 28.14 7.14 12.44
CA GLN A 49 26.96 7.91 12.83
C GLN A 49 25.82 7.77 11.81
N LEU A 50 26.12 7.84 10.52
CA LEU A 50 25.13 7.63 9.45
C LEU A 50 24.56 6.21 9.48
N PHE A 51 25.39 5.20 9.79
CA PHE A 51 24.93 3.82 9.94
C PHE A 51 23.93 3.67 11.10
N VAL A 52 24.26 4.20 12.28
CA VAL A 52 23.37 4.16 13.44
C VAL A 52 22.07 4.91 13.15
N ALA A 53 22.14 6.08 12.51
CA ALA A 53 20.96 6.83 12.11
C ALA A 53 20.09 6.04 11.13
N SER A 54 20.66 5.43 10.09
CA SER A 54 19.93 4.61 9.12
C SER A 54 19.28 3.38 9.77
N CYS A 55 20.02 2.65 10.60
CA CYS A 55 19.50 1.52 11.36
C CYS A 55 18.34 1.94 12.28
N SER A 56 18.45 3.08 12.97
CA SER A 56 17.38 3.57 13.84
C SER A 56 16.10 3.90 13.07
N ILE A 57 16.20 4.58 11.92
CA ILE A 57 15.06 4.90 11.05
C ILE A 57 14.42 3.60 10.51
N PHE A 58 15.25 2.65 10.10
CA PHE A 58 14.79 1.36 9.59
C PHE A 58 14.03 0.55 10.67
N CYS A 59 14.59 0.45 11.89
CA CYS A 59 13.94 -0.20 13.01
C CYS A 59 12.63 0.48 13.40
N LEU A 60 12.58 1.82 13.41
CA LEU A 60 11.36 2.58 13.68
C LEU A 60 10.30 2.35 12.60
N ALA A 61 10.69 2.32 11.32
CA ALA A 61 9.78 2.05 10.21
C ALA A 61 9.18 0.64 10.30
N ILE A 62 10.00 -0.38 10.54
CA ILE A 62 9.51 -1.76 10.74
C ILE A 62 8.63 -1.86 11.98
N GLY A 63 9.06 -1.26 13.10
CA GLY A 63 8.29 -1.22 14.34
C GLY A 63 6.91 -0.60 14.13
N TYR A 64 6.84 0.49 13.38
CA TYR A 64 5.59 1.14 13.02
C TYR A 64 4.67 0.24 12.17
N LEU A 65 5.21 -0.48 11.18
CA LEU A 65 4.43 -1.44 10.38
C LEU A 65 3.90 -2.60 11.22
N ILE A 66 4.73 -3.17 12.11
CA ILE A 66 4.32 -4.23 13.03
C ILE A 66 3.24 -3.73 13.98
N TRP A 67 3.42 -2.54 14.55
CA TRP A 67 2.44 -1.91 15.43
C TRP A 67 1.10 -1.70 14.71
N ARG A 68 1.11 -1.21 13.47
CA ARG A 68 -0.11 -1.05 12.67
C ARG A 68 -0.82 -2.38 12.42
N LYS A 69 -0.07 -3.43 12.07
CA LYS A 69 -0.63 -4.78 11.88
C LYS A 69 -1.26 -5.30 13.16
N ARG A 70 -0.58 -5.15 14.31
CA ARG A 70 -1.11 -5.53 15.62
C ARG A 70 -2.37 -4.76 15.97
N ARG A 71 -2.41 -3.46 15.71
CA ARG A 71 -3.60 -2.62 15.95
C ARG A 71 -4.79 -3.05 15.08
N ALA A 72 -4.57 -3.37 13.80
CA ALA A 72 -5.61 -3.89 12.92
C ALA A 72 -6.16 -5.22 13.43
N LYS A 73 -5.28 -6.17 13.80
CA LYS A 73 -5.69 -7.46 14.38
C LYS A 73 -6.43 -7.31 15.70
N ALA A 74 -5.94 -6.43 16.59
CA ALA A 74 -6.60 -6.13 17.86
C ALA A 74 -8.00 -5.53 17.64
N LEU A 75 -8.18 -4.69 16.62
CA LEU A 75 -9.49 -4.16 16.25
C LEU A 75 -10.43 -5.30 15.82
N VAL A 76 -9.98 -6.19 14.94
CA VAL A 76 -10.78 -7.36 14.51
C VAL A 76 -11.15 -8.24 15.69
N ALA A 77 -10.20 -8.56 16.57
CA ALA A 77 -10.46 -9.35 17.78
C ALA A 77 -11.47 -8.66 18.70
N SER A 78 -11.40 -7.33 18.83
CA SER A 78 -12.36 -6.56 19.64
C SER A 78 -13.77 -6.57 19.04
N ILE A 79 -13.89 -6.56 17.70
CA ILE A 79 -15.18 -6.65 17.00
C ILE A 79 -15.77 -8.05 17.18
N ASN A 80 -14.96 -9.10 17.03
CA ASN A 80 -15.38 -10.49 17.26
C ASN A 80 -15.96 -10.68 18.68
N LEU A 81 -15.29 -10.13 19.69
CA LEU A 81 -15.77 -10.20 21.08
C LEU A 81 -17.04 -9.40 21.33
N LYS A 82 -17.18 -8.20 20.73
CA LYS A 82 -18.33 -7.32 20.96
C LYS A 82 -19.60 -7.80 20.24
N GLU A 83 -19.43 -8.32 19.04
CA GLU A 83 -20.53 -8.57 18.09
C GLU A 83 -20.83 -10.06 17.95
N GLY A 84 -20.06 -10.93 18.64
CA GLY A 84 -20.20 -12.38 18.58
C GLY A 84 -19.86 -12.96 17.21
N LEU A 85 -19.00 -12.28 16.44
CA LEU A 85 -18.58 -12.68 15.10
C LEU A 85 -17.25 -13.43 15.11
N SER A 86 -16.98 -14.16 14.03
CA SER A 86 -15.72 -14.87 13.80
C SER A 86 -15.03 -14.34 12.53
N LEU A 87 -14.73 -13.03 12.52
CA LEU A 87 -14.00 -12.38 11.44
C LEU A 87 -12.56 -12.94 11.32
N ASP A 88 -12.15 -13.27 10.10
CA ASP A 88 -10.82 -13.84 9.79
C ASP A 88 -9.72 -12.75 9.79
N ASP A 89 -8.87 -12.76 10.81
CA ASP A 89 -7.78 -11.79 10.97
C ASP A 89 -6.56 -12.01 10.03
N THR A 90 -6.60 -13.09 9.22
CA THR A 90 -5.58 -13.41 8.23
C THR A 90 -5.89 -12.82 6.86
N GLN A 91 -7.18 -12.62 6.56
CA GLN A 91 -7.68 -12.16 5.25
C GLN A 91 -8.19 -10.72 5.31
N LEU A 92 -7.24 -9.78 5.43
CA LEU A 92 -7.52 -8.35 5.49
C LEU A 92 -7.48 -7.75 4.08
N LEU A 93 -8.64 -7.56 3.46
CA LEU A 93 -8.71 -6.92 2.14
C LEU A 93 -8.42 -5.42 2.25
N GLY A 94 -7.43 -4.95 1.48
CA GLY A 94 -7.04 -3.54 1.46
C GLY A 94 -5.90 -3.19 2.41
N TYR A 95 -5.50 -4.07 3.33
CA TYR A 95 -4.29 -3.85 4.13
C TYR A 95 -3.06 -3.74 3.20
N PRO A 96 -2.14 -2.76 3.38
CA PRO A 96 -1.90 -1.92 4.57
C PRO A 96 -2.65 -0.57 4.62
N SER A 97 -3.67 -0.36 3.78
CA SER A 97 -4.53 0.83 3.84
C SER A 97 -5.19 0.96 5.23
N PRO A 98 -5.41 2.19 5.73
CA PRO A 98 -6.11 2.41 6.99
C PRO A 98 -7.55 1.87 6.98
N LEU A 99 -8.20 1.87 5.81
CA LEU A 99 -9.52 1.29 5.57
C LEU A 99 -9.35 -0.09 4.95
N PHE A 100 -9.89 -1.11 5.62
CA PHE A 100 -9.78 -2.51 5.20
C PHE A 100 -11.07 -3.27 5.52
N PHE A 101 -11.28 -4.36 4.80
CA PHE A 101 -12.43 -5.23 4.94
C PHE A 101 -12.02 -6.59 5.50
N VAL A 102 -12.87 -7.14 6.36
CA VAL A 102 -12.69 -8.45 6.99
C VAL A 102 -13.99 -9.23 6.86
N PHE A 103 -13.87 -10.53 6.66
CA PHE A 103 -15.00 -11.40 6.34
C PHE A 103 -15.23 -12.44 7.43
N ASP A 104 -16.49 -12.69 7.73
CA ASP A 104 -16.97 -13.80 8.54
C ASP A 104 -17.82 -14.70 7.64
N LEU A 105 -17.25 -15.84 7.28
CA LEU A 105 -17.88 -16.85 6.43
C LEU A 105 -19.02 -17.59 7.13
N SER A 106 -18.91 -17.77 8.45
CA SER A 106 -19.91 -18.51 9.24
C SER A 106 -21.21 -17.73 9.35
N ASN A 107 -21.11 -16.43 9.61
CA ASN A 107 -22.27 -15.55 9.73
C ASN A 107 -22.64 -14.81 8.44
N LYS A 108 -21.87 -14.99 7.35
CA LYS A 108 -22.00 -14.28 6.05
C LYS A 108 -22.05 -12.75 6.20
N LYS A 109 -21.18 -12.23 7.07
CA LYS A 109 -21.07 -10.80 7.40
C LYS A 109 -19.67 -10.29 7.09
N LEU A 110 -19.60 -9.04 6.66
CA LEU A 110 -18.34 -8.33 6.45
C LEU A 110 -18.26 -7.13 7.38
N ALA A 111 -17.06 -6.86 7.86
CA ALA A 111 -16.76 -5.69 8.66
C ALA A 111 -15.88 -4.74 7.84
N GLN A 112 -16.38 -3.52 7.61
CA GLN A 112 -15.59 -2.40 7.14
C GLN A 112 -14.90 -1.77 8.34
N CYS A 113 -13.58 -1.79 8.38
CA CYS A 113 -12.80 -1.36 9.53
C CYS A 113 -11.89 -0.18 9.18
N GLN A 114 -11.79 0.79 10.08
CA GLN A 114 -10.85 1.90 9.98
C GLN A 114 -9.83 1.84 11.13
N SER A 115 -8.64 1.31 10.86
CA SER A 115 -7.58 1.09 11.87
C SER A 115 -7.11 2.37 12.60
N VAL A 116 -7.25 3.53 11.96
CA VAL A 116 -6.78 4.82 12.49
C VAL A 116 -7.73 5.36 13.56
N THR A 117 -9.03 5.40 13.27
CA THR A 117 -10.05 5.91 14.20
C THR A 117 -10.55 4.83 15.15
N GLY A 118 -10.48 3.55 14.74
CA GLY A 118 -11.09 2.43 15.45
C GLY A 118 -12.58 2.25 15.12
N ASP A 119 -13.10 3.03 14.18
CA ASP A 119 -14.49 2.91 13.73
C ASP A 119 -14.65 1.65 12.88
N TYR A 120 -15.82 1.03 12.97
CA TYR A 120 -16.19 -0.12 12.17
C TYR A 120 -17.66 -0.08 11.81
N GLN A 121 -18.00 -0.70 10.67
CA GLN A 121 -19.38 -0.95 10.26
C GLN A 121 -19.51 -2.41 9.85
N ILE A 122 -20.54 -3.07 10.36
CA ILE A 122 -20.87 -4.45 9.99
C ILE A 122 -21.97 -4.40 8.93
N ARG A 123 -21.79 -5.18 7.87
CA ARG A 123 -22.74 -5.31 6.76
C ARG A 123 -22.90 -6.79 6.43
N ASP A 124 -24.07 -7.14 5.91
CA ASP A 124 -24.27 -8.47 5.35
C ASP A 124 -23.58 -8.58 3.98
N PHE A 125 -23.25 -9.79 3.55
CA PHE A 125 -22.63 -10.01 2.24
C PHE A 125 -23.48 -9.51 1.06
N THR A 126 -24.81 -9.49 1.20
CA THR A 126 -25.74 -8.94 0.21
C THR A 126 -25.54 -7.45 -0.07
N TRP A 127 -24.85 -6.74 0.83
CA TRP A 127 -24.47 -5.34 0.60
C TRP A 127 -23.43 -5.19 -0.51
N VAL A 128 -22.64 -6.23 -0.81
CA VAL A 128 -21.72 -6.25 -1.95
C VAL A 128 -22.45 -6.81 -3.16
N THR A 129 -22.63 -5.97 -4.18
CA THR A 129 -23.37 -6.31 -5.41
C THR A 129 -22.48 -6.83 -6.52
N GLY A 130 -21.18 -6.57 -6.45
CA GLY A 130 -20.24 -7.08 -7.44
C GLY A 130 -18.79 -6.80 -7.06
N TRP A 131 -17.89 -7.50 -7.74
CA TRP A 131 -16.46 -7.31 -7.61
C TRP A 131 -15.79 -7.50 -8.96
N GLN A 132 -14.78 -6.69 -9.24
CA GLN A 132 -14.05 -6.78 -10.50
C GLN A 132 -12.58 -6.43 -10.33
N PHE A 133 -11.80 -6.98 -11.26
CA PHE A 133 -10.40 -6.68 -11.43
C PHE A 133 -10.26 -5.55 -12.44
N GLU A 134 -9.67 -4.43 -12.02
CA GLU A 134 -9.36 -3.29 -12.90
C GLU A 134 -7.85 -3.13 -13.07
N TRP A 135 -7.44 -2.79 -14.29
CA TRP A 135 -6.08 -2.32 -14.56
C TRP A 135 -6.11 -0.97 -15.26
N LEU A 136 -5.28 -0.05 -14.79
CA LEU A 136 -5.06 1.24 -15.41
C LEU A 136 -3.65 1.29 -15.98
N ARG A 137 -3.56 1.48 -17.30
CA ARG A 137 -2.29 1.78 -17.96
C ARG A 137 -2.06 3.29 -17.89
N ILE A 138 -1.02 3.70 -17.19
CA ILE A 138 -0.55 5.09 -17.18
C ILE A 138 0.66 5.13 -18.09
N ASP A 139 0.51 5.79 -19.23
CA ASP A 139 1.62 6.13 -20.11
C ASP A 139 2.18 7.47 -19.63
N SER A 140 3.40 7.48 -19.07
CA SER A 140 4.07 8.73 -18.70
C SER A 140 4.93 9.21 -19.87
N ARG A 141 4.65 10.41 -20.37
CA ARG A 141 5.56 11.13 -21.26
C ARG A 141 6.65 11.76 -20.41
N VAL A 142 7.91 11.44 -20.71
CA VAL A 142 9.06 12.13 -20.14
C VAL A 142 9.63 12.99 -21.27
N SER A 143 9.27 14.26 -21.33
CA SER A 143 9.97 15.21 -22.20
C SER A 143 11.33 15.48 -21.58
N GLY A 144 12.34 14.77 -22.06
CA GLY A 144 13.69 14.74 -21.48
C GLY A 144 14.78 14.68 -22.55
N GLY A 145 15.06 15.82 -23.19
CA GLY A 145 16.43 16.30 -23.40
C GLY A 145 17.33 15.65 -24.45
N VAL A 146 16.86 14.76 -25.33
CA VAL A 146 17.66 14.35 -26.49
C VAL A 146 17.15 15.09 -27.72
N MET A 147 17.89 16.13 -28.14
CA MET A 147 17.71 16.75 -29.44
C MET A 147 18.28 15.82 -30.50
N GLN A 148 17.43 15.25 -31.36
CA GLN A 148 17.89 14.61 -32.57
C GLN A 148 18.04 15.69 -33.64
N VAL A 149 19.28 15.97 -34.05
CA VAL A 149 19.55 16.86 -35.18
C VAL A 149 19.22 16.08 -36.45
N VAL A 150 18.23 16.55 -37.20
CA VAL A 150 17.92 16.03 -38.53
C VAL A 150 18.80 16.79 -39.52
N ASP A 151 19.74 16.08 -40.16
CA ASP A 151 20.62 16.64 -41.18
C ASP A 151 19.79 17.22 -42.34
N GLY A 152 19.85 18.54 -42.49
CA GLY A 152 19.31 19.26 -43.66
C GLY A 152 18.72 20.64 -43.40
N ALA A 153 18.25 20.94 -42.18
CA ALA A 153 17.52 22.21 -41.95
C ALA A 153 17.74 22.90 -40.58
N GLY A 154 18.65 22.42 -39.72
CA GLY A 154 18.98 23.09 -38.45
C GLY A 154 17.84 23.22 -37.43
N MET A 155 16.71 22.55 -37.66
CA MET A 155 15.54 22.56 -36.78
C MET A 155 15.65 21.42 -35.77
N SER A 156 15.67 21.76 -34.48
CA SER A 156 15.62 20.79 -33.38
C SER A 156 14.16 20.45 -33.08
N VAL A 157 13.79 19.18 -33.22
CA VAL A 157 12.46 18.68 -32.81
C VAL A 157 12.63 17.95 -31.48
N PRO A 158 11.85 18.28 -30.43
CA PRO A 158 11.86 17.50 -29.20
C PRO A 158 11.40 16.08 -29.52
N VAL A 159 12.28 15.09 -29.30
CA VAL A 159 11.89 13.68 -29.37
C VAL A 159 11.09 13.37 -28.11
N ASP A 160 9.78 13.27 -28.25
CA ASP A 160 8.91 12.74 -27.21
C ASP A 160 9.15 11.23 -27.10
N GLU A 161 10.16 10.84 -26.31
CA GLU A 161 10.34 9.44 -25.93
C GLU A 161 9.20 9.03 -24.99
N LEU A 162 8.33 8.17 -25.50
CA LEU A 162 7.26 7.52 -24.75
C LEU A 162 7.87 6.46 -23.81
N ARG A 163 8.52 6.91 -22.73
CA ARG A 163 9.26 6.05 -21.80
C ARG A 163 8.64 6.05 -20.40
N ARG A 164 7.68 5.13 -20.22
CA ARG A 164 7.42 4.26 -19.06
C ARG A 164 5.93 3.90 -19.04
N ARG A 165 5.65 2.60 -19.12
CA ARG A 165 4.32 2.00 -19.02
C ARG A 165 4.14 1.52 -17.58
N PHE A 166 3.33 2.19 -16.78
CA PHE A 166 2.94 1.70 -15.46
C PHE A 166 1.55 1.10 -15.53
N ILE A 167 1.41 -0.18 -15.18
CA ILE A 167 0.10 -0.82 -15.04
C ILE A 167 -0.22 -0.85 -13.55
N LYS A 168 -1.20 -0.06 -13.12
CA LYS A 168 -1.76 -0.13 -11.78
C LYS A 168 -2.88 -1.17 -11.78
N PHE A 169 -2.85 -2.08 -10.83
CA PHE A 169 -3.89 -3.07 -10.63
C PHE A 169 -4.73 -2.71 -9.40
N SER A 170 -6.02 -2.96 -9.45
CA SER A 170 -6.93 -2.70 -8.33
C SER A 170 -8.05 -3.73 -8.30
N LEU A 171 -8.41 -4.15 -7.09
CA LEU A 171 -9.69 -4.83 -6.88
C LEU A 171 -10.74 -3.76 -6.60
N VAL A 172 -11.87 -3.84 -7.28
CA VAL A 172 -13.00 -2.93 -7.08
C VAL A 172 -14.16 -3.72 -6.52
N LEU A 173 -14.67 -3.29 -5.37
CA LEU A 173 -15.90 -3.79 -4.77
C LEU A 173 -17.02 -2.78 -5.03
N THR A 174 -18.08 -3.24 -5.68
CA THR A 174 -19.32 -2.50 -5.89
C THR A 174 -20.29 -2.87 -4.78
N VAL A 175 -20.91 -1.86 -4.19
CA VAL A 175 -21.85 -2.01 -3.07
C VAL A 175 -23.25 -1.62 -3.52
N ALA A 176 -24.27 -2.09 -2.79
CA ALA A 176 -25.67 -1.87 -3.10
C ALA A 176 -26.08 -0.39 -3.03
N ASP A 177 -25.31 0.43 -2.32
CA ASP A 177 -25.56 1.85 -2.20
C ASP A 177 -25.10 2.59 -3.47
N THR A 178 -26.07 2.90 -4.34
CA THR A 178 -25.85 3.62 -5.60
C THR A 178 -25.33 5.05 -5.41
N SER A 179 -25.42 5.60 -4.20
CA SER A 179 -24.90 6.93 -3.89
C SER A 179 -23.40 6.95 -3.58
N HIS A 180 -22.78 5.78 -3.35
CA HIS A 180 -21.38 5.68 -2.99
C HIS A 180 -20.52 5.17 -4.17
N PRO A 181 -19.35 5.79 -4.42
CA PRO A 181 -18.43 5.28 -5.42
C PRO A 181 -17.90 3.90 -5.01
N PRO A 182 -17.57 3.02 -5.98
CA PRO A 182 -17.00 1.71 -5.69
C PRO A 182 -15.72 1.79 -4.85
N PHE A 183 -15.55 0.84 -3.94
CA PHE A 183 -14.34 0.75 -3.12
C PHE A 183 -13.18 0.18 -3.95
N ARG A 184 -12.13 0.97 -4.14
CA ARG A 184 -10.95 0.57 -4.91
C ARG A 184 -9.77 0.25 -4.00
N PHE A 185 -9.24 -0.96 -4.11
CA PHE A 185 -8.08 -1.42 -3.37
C PHE A 185 -6.88 -1.57 -4.33
N PRO A 186 -5.95 -0.61 -4.36
CA PRO A 186 -4.76 -0.71 -5.20
C PRO A 186 -3.85 -1.82 -4.67
N MET A 187 -3.41 -2.72 -5.55
CA MET A 187 -2.54 -3.83 -5.19
C MET A 187 -1.74 -4.31 -6.41
N ASN A 188 -0.89 -5.32 -6.23
CA ASN A 188 -0.17 -5.94 -7.36
C ASN A 188 -1.12 -6.87 -8.15
N ARG A 189 -0.69 -7.28 -9.35
CA ARG A 189 -1.50 -8.14 -10.23
C ARG A 189 -1.92 -9.44 -9.57
N SER A 190 -0.97 -10.17 -8.98
CA SER A 190 -1.23 -11.48 -8.37
C SER A 190 -2.16 -11.41 -7.17
N ALA A 191 -2.05 -10.37 -6.34
CA ALA A 191 -2.99 -10.15 -5.25
C ALA A 191 -4.38 -9.78 -5.78
N ALA A 192 -4.48 -8.97 -6.83
CA ALA A 192 -5.77 -8.58 -7.40
C ALA A 192 -6.51 -9.77 -8.01
N GLU A 193 -5.81 -10.59 -8.80
CA GLU A 193 -6.34 -11.84 -9.36
C GLU A 193 -6.73 -12.81 -8.23
N GLY A 194 -5.84 -13.01 -7.25
CA GLY A 194 -6.09 -13.89 -6.11
C GLY A 194 -7.28 -13.45 -5.25
N TRP A 195 -7.45 -12.15 -5.02
CA TRP A 195 -8.60 -11.60 -4.31
C TRP A 195 -9.89 -11.69 -5.12
N CYS A 196 -9.83 -11.49 -6.44
CA CYS A 196 -11.00 -11.68 -7.30
C CYS A 196 -11.51 -13.14 -7.22
N THR A 197 -10.61 -14.11 -7.30
CA THR A 197 -10.95 -15.53 -7.11
C THR A 197 -11.51 -15.81 -5.72
N ARG A 198 -10.95 -15.21 -4.67
CA ARG A 198 -11.50 -15.34 -3.31
C ARG A 198 -12.89 -14.74 -3.18
N CYS A 199 -13.13 -13.55 -3.73
CA CYS A 199 -14.45 -12.91 -3.72
C CYS A 199 -15.51 -13.79 -4.39
N ASN A 200 -15.16 -14.48 -5.49
CA ASN A 200 -16.04 -15.48 -6.11
C ASN A 200 -16.43 -16.64 -5.19
N VAL A 201 -15.61 -16.96 -4.18
CA VAL A 201 -15.92 -18.01 -3.20
C VAL A 201 -16.66 -17.42 -1.99
N LEU A 202 -16.27 -16.22 -1.55
CA LEU A 202 -16.87 -15.55 -0.38
C LEU A 202 -18.32 -15.15 -0.62
N PHE A 203 -18.65 -14.65 -1.80
CA PHE A 203 -19.96 -14.04 -2.11
C PHE A 203 -20.87 -14.92 -2.96
N LYS A 204 -20.53 -16.21 -3.14
CA LYS A 204 -21.37 -17.20 -3.82
C LYS A 204 -22.37 -17.84 -2.87
#